data_AF-A0A537V687-F1
#
_entry.id   AF-A0A537V687-F1
#
_cell.length_a   1.000
_cell.length_b   1.000
_cell.length_c   1.000
_cell.angle_alpha   90.00
_cell.angle_beta   90.00
_cell.angle_gamma   90.00
#
_symmetry.space_group_name_H-M   'P 1'
#
loop_
_entity.id
_entity.type
_entity.pdbx_description
1 polymer ?
#
loop_
_entity_poly.entity_id
_entity_poly.type
_entity_poly.pdbx_seq_one_letter_code
_entity_poly.pdbx_strand_id
1 'polypeptide(L)'
;RALLKPSTPTDYANFIVACLAHDIGYVRGVVKGDGDDGYIVDETGRKVSLPRGSSDAALAPYHVERSMLFVLDRVAAVDELDGARIARAIGFTRFPYSSSTDEKEDVDEEGSLLRAADLIGQLGDPHYLRKANALYYEFEEIGLNKQLGYESPADIVDKYPQFYWNRVSPHIQAAIGYLNVTSSGRRWIAGLYSNVFRAERELRNSGPQP
;
A
#
# COMPACT_ATOMS: atom_id res chain seq x y z
N ARG A 1 27.49 8.08 4.12
CA ARG A 1 26.73 8.52 5.30
C ARG A 1 26.08 7.26 5.86
N ALA A 2 26.65 6.67 6.92
CA ALA A 2 26.09 5.47 7.52
C ALA A 2 24.69 5.79 8.06
N LEU A 3 23.72 4.91 7.86
CA LEU A 3 22.40 5.03 8.45
C LEU A 3 22.57 4.86 9.96
N LEU A 4 22.30 5.93 10.72
CA LEU A 4 22.84 6.14 12.07
C LEU A 4 22.13 5.36 13.18
N LYS A 5 21.06 4.60 12.87
CA LYS A 5 20.27 3.89 13.87
C LYS A 5 20.45 2.37 13.72
N PRO A 6 20.96 1.67 14.75
CA PRO A 6 21.05 0.21 14.73
C PRO A 6 19.65 -0.40 14.69
N SER A 7 19.47 -1.47 13.91
CA SER A 7 18.26 -2.30 13.90
C SER A 7 18.55 -3.63 14.59
N THR A 8 17.60 -4.10 15.39
CA THR A 8 17.67 -5.42 16.05
C THR A 8 17.02 -6.50 15.17
N PRO A 9 17.29 -7.79 15.42
CA PRO A 9 16.54 -8.88 14.77
C PRO A 9 15.03 -8.78 14.98
N THR A 10 14.59 -8.32 16.16
CA THR A 10 13.17 -8.10 16.47
C THR A 10 12.58 -6.97 15.63
N ASP A 11 13.30 -5.86 15.43
CA ASP A 11 12.85 -4.79 14.54
C ASP A 11 12.67 -5.29 13.11
N TYR A 12 13.65 -6.05 12.62
CA TYR A 12 13.59 -6.63 11.27
C TYR A 12 12.42 -7.61 11.12
N ALA A 13 12.20 -8.49 12.10
CA ALA A 13 11.13 -9.47 12.04
C ALA A 13 9.74 -8.81 12.01
N ASN A 14 9.48 -7.85 12.90
CA ASN A 14 8.21 -7.11 12.92
C ASN A 14 7.98 -6.36 11.60
N PHE A 15 9.02 -5.69 11.09
CA PHE A 15 8.92 -4.94 9.84
C PHE A 15 8.61 -5.83 8.63
N ILE A 16 9.27 -6.99 8.52
CA ILE A 16 9.02 -7.94 7.43
C ILE A 16 7.61 -8.53 7.53
N VAL A 17 7.14 -8.85 8.74
CA VAL A 17 5.75 -9.32 8.94
C VAL A 17 4.75 -8.23 8.56
N ALA A 18 5.00 -6.97 8.91
CA ALA A 18 4.17 -5.85 8.49
C ALA A 18 4.14 -5.72 6.95
N CYS A 19 5.28 -5.81 6.29
CA CYS A 19 5.37 -5.83 4.82
C CYS A 19 4.52 -6.96 4.20
N LEU A 20 4.54 -8.16 4.79
CA LEU A 20 3.78 -9.30 4.27
C LEU A 20 2.27 -9.19 4.53
N ALA A 21 1.88 -8.55 5.64
CA ALA A 21 0.49 -8.56 6.11
C ALA A 21 -0.29 -7.29 5.77
N HIS A 22 0.33 -6.20 5.32
CA HIS A 22 -0.36 -4.91 5.15
C HIS A 22 -1.62 -4.96 4.26
N ASP A 23 -1.62 -5.82 3.23
CA ASP A 23 -2.74 -6.01 2.30
C ASP A 23 -3.52 -7.33 2.51
N ILE A 24 -3.24 -8.10 3.58
CA ILE A 24 -3.96 -9.36 3.82
C ILE A 24 -5.47 -9.15 4.00
N GLY A 25 -5.87 -7.95 4.43
CA GLY A 25 -7.26 -7.55 4.61
C GLY A 25 -8.10 -7.55 3.34
N TYR A 26 -7.52 -7.62 2.14
CA TYR A 26 -8.30 -7.88 0.92
C TYR A 26 -8.90 -9.30 0.89
N VAL A 27 -8.22 -10.27 1.50
CA VAL A 27 -8.59 -11.67 1.39
C VAL A 27 -9.83 -11.97 2.24
N ARG A 28 -10.85 -12.56 1.63
CA ARG A 28 -12.06 -13.02 2.32
C ARG A 28 -11.76 -14.23 3.22
N GLY A 29 -12.34 -14.27 4.41
CA GLY A 29 -12.25 -15.43 5.31
C GLY A 29 -10.98 -15.47 6.18
N VAL A 30 -10.12 -14.46 6.10
CA VAL A 30 -8.88 -14.41 6.90
C VAL A 30 -9.08 -13.79 8.28
N VAL A 31 -10.05 -12.89 8.42
CA VAL A 31 -10.34 -12.22 9.69
C VAL A 31 -11.31 -13.08 10.49
N LYS A 32 -10.98 -13.30 11.78
CA LYS A 32 -11.85 -14.04 12.69
C LYS A 32 -13.23 -13.40 12.77
N GLY A 33 -14.25 -14.18 12.45
CA GLY A 33 -15.64 -13.72 12.37
C GLY A 33 -16.15 -13.51 10.96
N ASP A 34 -15.29 -13.52 9.93
CA ASP A 34 -15.73 -13.64 8.53
C ASP A 34 -16.55 -14.94 8.34
N GLY A 35 -17.59 -14.87 7.50
CA GLY A 35 -18.45 -16.02 7.22
C GLY A 35 -19.48 -15.76 6.12
N ASP A 36 -20.43 -16.68 5.96
CA ASP A 36 -21.49 -16.58 4.95
C ASP A 36 -22.42 -15.37 5.16
N ASP A 37 -22.52 -14.88 6.41
CA ASP A 37 -23.29 -13.71 6.80
C ASP A 37 -22.55 -12.38 6.57
N GLY A 38 -21.31 -12.42 6.10
CA GLY A 38 -20.51 -11.25 5.74
C GLY A 38 -19.11 -11.26 6.32
N TYR A 39 -18.38 -10.19 6.02
CA TYR A 39 -16.97 -10.04 6.34
C TYR A 39 -16.76 -8.89 7.32
N ILE A 40 -15.96 -9.11 8.36
CA ILE A 40 -15.65 -8.12 9.40
C ILE A 40 -14.87 -6.97 8.79
N VAL A 41 -15.23 -5.74 9.12
CA VAL A 41 -14.60 -4.53 8.54
C VAL A 41 -13.99 -3.59 9.57
N ASP A 42 -14.27 -3.79 10.85
CA ASP A 42 -13.69 -3.01 11.94
C ASP A 42 -13.75 -3.77 13.28
N GLU A 43 -13.11 -3.20 14.29
CA GLU A 43 -13.00 -3.72 15.65
C GLU A 43 -14.33 -3.82 16.41
N THR A 44 -15.39 -3.14 15.95
CA THR A 44 -16.71 -3.23 16.57
C THR A 44 -17.43 -4.53 16.23
N GLY A 45 -16.86 -5.32 15.31
CA GLY A 45 -17.46 -6.54 14.79
C GLY A 45 -18.48 -6.27 13.68
N ARG A 46 -18.52 -5.04 13.14
CA ARG A 46 -19.39 -4.72 12.00
C ARG A 46 -18.99 -5.57 10.80
N LYS A 47 -20.00 -6.11 10.11
CA LYS A 47 -19.84 -6.88 8.88
C LYS A 47 -20.38 -6.16 7.66
N VAL A 48 -19.80 -6.45 6.51
CA VAL A 48 -20.36 -6.10 5.19
C VAL A 48 -20.57 -7.37 4.36
N SER A 49 -21.68 -7.43 3.64
CA SER A 49 -21.92 -8.49 2.66
C SER A 49 -21.48 -8.00 1.29
N LEU A 50 -20.78 -8.85 0.53
CA LEU A 50 -20.37 -8.55 -0.83
C LEU A 50 -21.38 -9.14 -1.82
N PRO A 51 -21.82 -8.37 -2.84
CA PRO A 51 -22.68 -8.90 -3.89
C PRO A 51 -22.08 -10.11 -4.59
N ARG A 52 -22.94 -11.00 -5.11
CA ARG A 52 -22.49 -12.11 -5.95
C ARG A 52 -21.75 -11.55 -7.18
N GLY A 53 -20.52 -12.00 -7.38
CA GLY A 53 -19.66 -11.57 -8.49
C GLY A 53 -18.63 -10.52 -8.10
N SER A 54 -18.67 -9.98 -6.88
CA SER A 54 -17.63 -9.08 -6.38
C SER A 54 -16.27 -9.76 -6.29
N SER A 55 -15.25 -8.96 -6.62
CA SER A 55 -13.86 -9.32 -6.36
C SER A 55 -13.47 -8.96 -4.92
N ASP A 56 -12.24 -9.30 -4.52
CA ASP A 56 -11.70 -8.90 -3.22
C ASP A 56 -11.45 -7.37 -3.16
N ALA A 57 -11.41 -6.66 -4.30
CA ALA A 57 -11.30 -5.21 -4.34
C ALA A 57 -12.49 -4.51 -3.65
N ALA A 58 -13.65 -5.15 -3.53
CA ALA A 58 -14.77 -4.62 -2.77
C ALA A 58 -14.44 -4.40 -1.27
N LEU A 59 -13.38 -5.04 -0.76
CA LEU A 59 -12.86 -4.84 0.59
C LEU A 59 -11.77 -3.76 0.69
N ALA A 60 -11.40 -3.10 -0.42
CA ALA A 60 -10.43 -2.00 -0.42
C ALA A 60 -10.74 -0.90 0.62
N PRO A 61 -12.00 -0.50 0.88
CA PRO A 61 -12.25 0.53 1.90
C PRO A 61 -11.96 0.09 3.34
N TYR A 62 -11.74 -1.22 3.57
CA TYR A 62 -11.61 -1.83 4.89
C TYR A 62 -10.33 -2.64 5.05
N HIS A 63 -9.50 -2.75 4.00
CA HIS A 63 -8.36 -3.67 3.99
C HIS A 63 -7.35 -3.34 5.09
N VAL A 64 -7.08 -2.06 5.38
CA VAL A 64 -6.13 -1.68 6.44
C VAL A 64 -6.62 -2.12 7.81
N GLU A 65 -7.87 -1.80 8.16
CA GLU A 65 -8.49 -2.23 9.41
C GLU A 65 -8.51 -3.76 9.51
N ARG A 66 -8.88 -4.45 8.43
CA ARG A 66 -8.90 -5.92 8.36
C ARG A 66 -7.51 -6.52 8.54
N SER A 67 -6.47 -5.94 7.93
CA SER A 67 -5.08 -6.36 8.09
C SER A 67 -4.59 -6.17 9.53
N MET A 68 -4.97 -5.05 10.17
CA MET A 68 -4.67 -4.80 11.58
C MET A 68 -5.35 -5.83 12.49
N LEU A 69 -6.63 -6.12 12.28
CA LEU A 69 -7.35 -7.15 13.04
C LEU A 69 -6.72 -8.54 12.85
N PHE A 70 -6.32 -8.87 11.62
CA PHE A 70 -5.65 -10.13 11.32
C PHE A 70 -4.36 -10.28 12.11
N VAL A 71 -3.48 -9.27 12.12
CA VAL A 71 -2.21 -9.39 12.86
C VAL A 71 -2.43 -9.38 14.37
N LEU A 72 -3.38 -8.59 14.89
CA LEU A 72 -3.69 -8.56 16.31
C LEU A 72 -4.20 -9.90 16.84
N ASP A 73 -4.94 -10.68 16.05
CA ASP A 73 -5.39 -12.02 16.42
C ASP A 73 -4.32 -13.08 16.14
N ARG A 74 -3.75 -13.09 14.92
CA ARG A 74 -2.89 -14.19 14.44
C ARG A 74 -1.46 -14.11 14.97
N VAL A 75 -0.90 -12.91 15.08
CA VAL A 75 0.48 -12.69 15.52
C VAL A 75 0.59 -12.68 17.04
N ALA A 76 -0.50 -12.44 17.77
CA ALA A 76 -0.52 -12.53 19.23
C ALA A 76 -0.09 -13.89 19.80
N ALA A 77 -0.10 -14.95 18.98
CA ALA A 77 0.37 -16.27 19.36
C ALA A 77 1.89 -16.49 19.20
N VAL A 78 2.65 -15.48 18.75
CA VAL A 78 4.09 -15.56 18.48
C VAL A 78 4.84 -14.62 19.42
N ASP A 79 5.54 -15.18 20.41
CA ASP A 79 6.18 -14.42 21.50
C ASP A 79 7.25 -13.43 21.01
N GLU A 80 7.91 -13.73 19.89
CA GLU A 80 8.97 -12.89 19.33
C GLU A 80 8.46 -11.69 18.51
N LEU A 81 7.15 -11.62 18.25
CA LEU A 81 6.51 -10.58 17.44
C LEU A 81 5.59 -9.70 18.29
N ASP A 82 5.60 -8.41 17.99
CA ASP A 82 4.72 -7.43 18.61
C ASP A 82 3.57 -7.10 17.64
N GLY A 83 2.45 -7.80 17.80
CA GLY A 83 1.26 -7.61 16.96
C GLY A 83 0.73 -6.16 16.98
N ALA A 84 0.85 -5.46 18.12
CA ALA A 84 0.40 -4.07 18.22
C ALA A 84 1.32 -3.12 17.45
N ARG A 85 2.64 -3.36 17.48
CA ARG A 85 3.61 -2.64 16.67
C ARG A 85 3.41 -2.85 15.18
N ILE A 86 3.20 -4.11 14.76
CA ILE A 86 2.90 -4.46 13.37
C ILE A 86 1.59 -3.78 12.91
N ALA A 87 0.53 -3.85 13.71
CA ALA A 87 -0.75 -3.21 13.40
C ALA A 87 -0.62 -1.68 13.27
N ARG A 88 0.16 -1.03 14.15
CA ARG A 88 0.45 0.41 14.02
C ARG A 88 1.15 0.73 12.70
N ALA A 89 2.19 -0.04 12.33
CA ALA A 89 2.89 0.15 11.07
C ALA A 89 1.94 -0.01 9.86
N ILE A 90 1.10 -1.05 9.84
CA ILE A 90 0.08 -1.26 8.81
C ILE A 90 -0.86 -0.07 8.71
N GLY A 91 -1.25 0.54 9.84
CA GLY A 91 -2.10 1.73 9.86
C GLY A 91 -1.55 2.92 9.04
N PHE A 92 -0.23 2.99 8.81
CA PHE A 92 0.39 4.04 8.00
C PHE A 92 0.19 3.85 6.48
N THR A 93 -0.26 2.69 6.01
CA THR A 93 -0.57 2.47 4.58
C THR A 93 -1.94 3.02 4.18
N ARG A 94 -2.77 3.42 5.15
CA ARG A 94 -4.09 4.01 4.89
C ARG A 94 -3.99 5.28 4.04
N PHE A 95 -4.64 5.22 2.88
CA PHE A 95 -4.76 6.33 1.94
C PHE A 95 -6.13 7.03 2.12
N PRO A 96 -6.23 8.37 2.01
CA PRO A 96 -5.20 9.34 1.64
C PRO A 96 -4.26 9.70 2.79
N TYR A 97 -2.97 9.88 2.48
CA TYR A 97 -1.96 10.28 3.46
C TYR A 97 -2.19 11.75 3.89
N SER A 98 -2.05 12.02 5.19
CA SER A 98 -2.08 13.38 5.72
C SER A 98 -0.95 14.21 5.10
N SER A 99 -1.28 15.39 4.58
CA SER A 99 -0.33 16.33 3.99
C SER A 99 0.46 17.15 5.03
N SER A 100 0.28 16.86 6.31
CA SER A 100 0.72 17.76 7.37
C SER A 100 2.17 17.52 7.76
N THR A 101 3.01 18.46 7.35
CA THR A 101 4.26 18.91 7.97
C THR A 101 4.13 19.33 9.46
N ASP A 102 3.07 18.90 10.16
CA ASP A 102 2.83 19.14 11.59
C ASP A 102 3.11 17.90 12.47
N GLU A 103 3.73 16.85 11.92
CA GLU A 103 4.24 15.72 12.70
C GLU A 103 5.50 16.15 13.49
N LYS A 104 5.28 16.93 14.56
CA LYS A 104 6.21 17.17 15.68
C LYS A 104 6.02 16.17 16.81
N GLU A 105 5.46 15.00 16.52
CA GLU A 105 5.47 13.83 17.39
C GLU A 105 6.31 12.77 16.67
N ASP A 106 7.12 12.02 17.41
CA ASP A 106 8.00 10.95 16.92
C ASP A 106 7.44 10.27 15.66
N VAL A 107 7.93 10.69 14.49
CA VAL A 107 7.52 10.08 13.22
C VAL A 107 7.82 8.60 13.35
N ASP A 108 6.78 7.77 13.35
CA ASP A 108 6.94 6.32 13.41
C ASP A 108 7.73 5.90 12.17
N GLU A 109 9.03 5.71 12.36
CA GLU A 109 9.98 5.45 11.29
C GLU A 109 9.62 4.15 10.58
N GLU A 110 9.12 3.15 11.33
CA GLU A 110 8.73 1.85 10.79
C GLU A 110 7.45 1.95 9.97
N GLY A 111 6.43 2.66 10.47
CA GLY A 111 5.21 2.96 9.71
C GLY A 111 5.49 3.76 8.44
N SER A 112 6.36 4.76 8.52
CA SER A 112 6.79 5.57 7.37
C SER A 112 7.56 4.74 6.34
N LEU A 113 8.43 3.84 6.80
CA LEU A 113 9.15 2.91 5.94
C LEU A 113 8.22 1.90 5.26
N LEU A 114 7.21 1.40 5.98
CA LEU A 114 6.23 0.47 5.42
C LEU A 114 5.40 1.14 4.32
N ARG A 115 4.89 2.36 4.58
CA ARG A 115 4.22 3.19 3.57
C ARG A 115 5.11 3.39 2.34
N ALA A 116 6.37 3.72 2.55
CA ALA A 116 7.30 3.91 1.44
C ALA A 116 7.58 2.62 0.68
N ALA A 117 7.67 1.47 1.36
CA ALA A 117 7.88 0.17 0.75
C ALA A 117 6.69 -0.25 -0.12
N ASP A 118 5.46 -0.06 0.36
CA ASP A 118 4.22 -0.28 -0.38
C ASP A 118 4.20 0.59 -1.66
N LEU A 119 4.35 1.91 -1.51
CA LEU A 119 4.35 2.85 -2.63
C LEU A 119 5.45 2.55 -3.65
N ILE A 120 6.70 2.35 -3.22
CA ILE A 120 7.81 2.06 -4.15
C ILE A 120 7.62 0.69 -4.81
N GLY A 121 7.09 -0.30 -4.08
CA GLY A 121 6.83 -1.63 -4.60
C GLY A 121 5.77 -1.63 -5.70
N GLN A 122 4.64 -0.96 -5.45
CA GLN A 122 3.56 -0.83 -6.41
C GLN A 122 3.99 -0.05 -7.66
N LEU A 123 4.66 1.09 -7.46
CA LEU A 123 4.98 2.04 -8.53
C LEU A 123 6.27 1.70 -9.28
N GLY A 124 7.18 0.98 -8.63
CA GLY A 124 8.42 0.47 -9.24
C GLY A 124 8.23 -0.82 -10.03
N ASP A 125 7.05 -1.44 -10.01
CA ASP A 125 6.76 -2.67 -10.75
C ASP A 125 6.95 -2.46 -12.26
N PRO A 126 7.82 -3.24 -12.93
CA PRO A 126 7.99 -3.18 -14.39
C PRO A 126 6.69 -3.40 -15.18
N HIS A 127 5.69 -4.05 -14.57
CA HIS A 127 4.39 -4.33 -15.14
C HIS A 127 3.31 -3.32 -14.73
N TYR A 128 3.64 -2.25 -13.99
CA TYR A 128 2.67 -1.26 -13.50
C TYR A 128 1.71 -0.80 -14.60
N LEU A 129 2.24 -0.37 -15.75
CA LEU A 129 1.42 0.09 -16.89
C LEU A 129 0.52 -1.03 -17.47
N ARG A 130 0.93 -2.30 -17.41
CA ARG A 130 0.09 -3.43 -17.85
C ARG A 130 -1.04 -3.73 -16.87
N LYS A 131 -0.83 -3.46 -15.58
CA LYS A 131 -1.80 -3.65 -14.50
C LYS A 131 -2.83 -2.53 -14.42
N ALA A 132 -2.59 -1.38 -15.07
CA ALA A 132 -3.49 -0.22 -15.05
C ALA A 132 -4.94 -0.55 -15.40
N ASN A 133 -5.18 -1.45 -16.36
CA ASN A 133 -6.53 -1.91 -16.72
C ASN A 133 -7.24 -2.62 -15.55
N ALA A 134 -6.55 -3.52 -14.86
CA ALA A 134 -7.12 -4.22 -13.70
C ALA A 134 -7.40 -3.23 -12.57
N LEU A 135 -6.43 -2.36 -12.27
CA LEU A 135 -6.55 -1.34 -11.22
C LEU A 135 -7.74 -0.40 -11.46
N TYR A 136 -7.99 -0.02 -12.71
CA TYR A 136 -9.17 0.80 -13.05
C TYR A 136 -10.48 0.10 -12.68
N TYR A 137 -10.62 -1.20 -12.96
CA TYR A 137 -11.84 -1.92 -12.62
C TYR A 137 -11.97 -2.21 -11.13
N GLU A 138 -10.87 -2.39 -10.40
CA GLU A 138 -10.85 -2.44 -8.94
C GLU A 138 -11.38 -1.12 -8.34
N PHE A 139 -10.96 0.01 -8.89
CA PHE A 139 -11.46 1.33 -8.48
C PHE A 139 -12.91 1.55 -8.88
N GLU A 140 -13.34 1.03 -10.02
CA GLU A 140 -14.74 1.10 -10.46
C GLU A 140 -15.66 0.35 -9.50
N GLU A 141 -15.26 -0.85 -9.06
CA GLU A 141 -16.06 -1.70 -8.17
C GLU A 141 -16.43 -0.99 -6.85
N ILE A 142 -15.52 -0.15 -6.34
CA ILE A 142 -15.73 0.63 -5.10
C ILE A 142 -16.20 2.07 -5.36
N GLY A 143 -16.43 2.44 -6.62
CA GLY A 143 -16.85 3.78 -7.02
C GLY A 143 -15.78 4.87 -6.87
N LEU A 144 -14.51 4.48 -6.72
CA LEU A 144 -13.38 5.40 -6.54
C LEU A 144 -13.06 6.16 -7.83
N ASN A 145 -13.25 5.55 -9.00
CA ASN A 145 -13.06 6.23 -10.29
C ASN A 145 -13.88 7.52 -10.37
N LYS A 146 -15.15 7.49 -9.96
CA LYS A 146 -16.01 8.68 -9.94
C LYS A 146 -15.50 9.77 -9.00
N GLN A 147 -14.91 9.39 -7.86
CA GLN A 147 -14.33 10.34 -6.91
C GLN A 147 -13.02 10.95 -7.43
N LEU A 148 -12.22 10.17 -8.15
CA LEU A 148 -10.95 10.60 -8.76
C LEU A 148 -11.13 11.23 -10.15
N GLY A 149 -12.35 11.20 -10.70
CA GLY A 149 -12.68 11.66 -12.04
C GLY A 149 -12.02 10.84 -13.15
N TYR A 150 -11.87 9.53 -12.96
CA TYR A 150 -11.33 8.60 -13.97
C TYR A 150 -12.47 8.09 -14.87
N GLU A 151 -12.34 8.30 -16.18
CA GLU A 151 -13.33 7.93 -17.19
C GLU A 151 -12.93 6.66 -17.94
N SER A 152 -11.63 6.35 -17.98
CA SER A 152 -11.11 5.14 -18.61
C SER A 152 -9.81 4.65 -17.96
N PRO A 153 -9.37 3.41 -18.24
CA PRO A 153 -8.05 2.94 -17.79
C PRO A 153 -6.87 3.82 -18.19
N ALA A 154 -6.99 4.63 -19.26
CA ALA A 154 -5.95 5.57 -19.66
C ALA A 154 -5.71 6.65 -18.57
N ASP A 155 -6.76 7.06 -17.85
CA ASP A 155 -6.65 8.06 -16.78
C ASP A 155 -5.74 7.61 -15.64
N ILE A 156 -5.65 6.31 -15.37
CA ILE A 156 -4.73 5.75 -14.37
C ILE A 156 -3.29 6.11 -14.75
N VAL A 157 -2.95 6.04 -16.04
CA VAL A 157 -1.62 6.36 -16.54
C VAL A 157 -1.43 7.87 -16.72
N ASP A 158 -2.43 8.59 -17.21
CA ASP A 158 -2.33 10.02 -17.50
C ASP A 158 -2.20 10.87 -16.23
N LYS A 159 -2.91 10.48 -15.18
CA LYS A 159 -2.91 11.20 -13.89
C LYS A 159 -1.84 10.67 -12.95
N TYR A 160 -1.14 9.59 -13.33
CA TYR A 160 -0.09 8.97 -12.54
C TYR A 160 1.06 9.93 -12.19
N PRO A 161 1.63 10.74 -13.11
CA PRO A 161 2.71 11.66 -12.75
C PRO A 161 2.28 12.69 -11.70
N GLN A 162 1.09 13.27 -11.86
CA GLN A 162 0.55 14.23 -10.90
C GLN A 162 0.32 13.58 -9.53
N PHE A 163 -0.22 12.36 -9.51
CA PHE A 163 -0.36 11.56 -8.29
C PHE A 163 0.99 11.32 -7.62
N TYR A 164 2.00 10.90 -8.39
CA TYR A 164 3.35 10.67 -7.90
C TYR A 164 3.95 11.92 -7.24
N TRP A 165 3.97 13.04 -7.95
CA TRP A 165 4.61 14.27 -7.45
C TRP A 165 3.87 14.88 -6.26
N ASN A 166 2.54 14.87 -6.28
CA ASN A 166 1.73 15.54 -5.25
C ASN A 166 1.44 14.67 -4.03
N ARG A 167 1.41 13.34 -4.17
CA ARG A 167 0.97 12.42 -3.11
C ARG A 167 2.03 11.41 -2.69
N VAL A 168 2.98 11.04 -3.55
CA VAL A 168 3.94 9.95 -3.25
C VAL A 168 5.31 10.50 -2.90
N SER A 169 5.85 11.37 -3.74
CA SER A 169 7.20 11.95 -3.60
C SER A 169 7.50 12.48 -2.18
N PRO A 170 6.58 13.20 -1.50
CA PRO A 170 6.84 13.70 -0.14
C PRO A 170 7.11 12.60 0.90
N HIS A 171 6.54 11.39 0.73
CA HIS A 171 6.59 10.34 1.75
C HIS A 171 7.70 9.30 1.54
N ILE A 172 8.39 9.30 0.38
CA ILE A 172 9.37 8.26 0.05
C ILE A 172 10.83 8.70 0.15
N GLN A 173 11.12 9.99 0.40
CA GLN A 173 12.48 10.55 0.30
C GLN A 173 13.49 9.86 1.21
N ALA A 174 13.10 9.55 2.46
CA ALA A 174 13.96 8.82 3.38
C ALA A 174 14.29 7.40 2.87
N ALA A 175 13.28 6.67 2.39
CA ALA A 175 13.45 5.33 1.83
C ALA A 175 14.30 5.33 0.56
N ILE A 176 14.16 6.34 -0.32
CA ILE A 176 15.05 6.52 -1.48
C ILE A 176 16.51 6.69 -1.02
N GLY A 177 16.76 7.42 0.07
CA GLY A 177 18.07 7.53 0.70
C GLY A 177 18.64 6.16 1.10
N TYR A 178 17.82 5.32 1.72
CA TYR A 178 18.21 3.97 2.15
C TYR A 178 18.47 3.02 0.96
N LEU A 179 17.57 3.00 -0.02
CA LEU A 179 17.69 2.16 -1.22
C LEU A 179 18.91 2.50 -2.08
N ASN A 180 19.36 3.76 -2.08
CA ASN A 180 20.54 4.19 -2.84
C ASN A 180 21.84 3.50 -2.40
N VAL A 181 21.90 2.94 -1.19
CA VAL A 181 23.11 2.29 -0.64
C VAL A 181 23.44 1.00 -1.39
N THR A 182 22.45 0.25 -1.88
CA THR A 182 22.66 -1.07 -2.49
C THR A 182 22.38 -1.07 -4.00
N SER A 183 22.99 -1.99 -4.74
CA SER A 183 22.72 -2.15 -6.18
C SER A 183 21.29 -2.64 -6.45
N SER A 184 20.74 -3.49 -5.58
CA SER A 184 19.34 -3.91 -5.64
C SER A 184 18.39 -2.76 -5.36
N GLY A 185 18.65 -1.93 -4.36
CA GLY A 185 17.81 -0.76 -4.06
C GLY A 185 17.84 0.28 -5.18
N ARG A 186 19.01 0.57 -5.76
CA ARG A 186 19.10 1.45 -6.94
C ARG A 186 18.31 0.94 -8.15
N ARG A 187 18.10 -0.37 -8.31
CA ARG A 187 17.22 -0.92 -9.37
C ARG A 187 15.75 -0.58 -9.12
N TRP A 188 15.27 -0.65 -7.88
CA TRP A 188 13.92 -0.23 -7.52
C TRP A 188 13.70 1.26 -7.79
N ILE A 189 14.67 2.10 -7.42
CA ILE A 189 14.65 3.54 -7.71
C ILE A 189 14.56 3.79 -9.22
N ALA A 190 15.36 3.07 -10.02
CA ALA A 190 15.35 3.21 -11.48
C ALA A 190 14.01 2.76 -12.09
N GLY A 191 13.41 1.67 -11.60
CA GLY A 191 12.09 1.20 -12.04
C GLY A 191 11.00 2.23 -11.77
N LEU A 192 10.95 2.76 -10.54
CA LEU A 192 10.02 3.81 -10.13
C LEU A 192 10.09 5.03 -11.06
N TYR A 193 11.28 5.63 -11.21
CA TYR A 193 11.44 6.81 -12.05
C TYR A 193 11.21 6.51 -13.54
N SER A 194 11.55 5.31 -14.01
CA SER A 194 11.27 4.91 -15.38
C SER A 194 9.77 4.88 -15.65
N ASN A 195 8.96 4.34 -14.74
CA ASN A 195 7.51 4.31 -14.89
C ASN A 195 6.90 5.72 -14.89
N VAL A 196 7.33 6.59 -13.96
CA VAL A 196 6.88 8.00 -13.91
C VAL A 196 7.20 8.71 -15.22
N PHE A 197 8.45 8.61 -15.69
CA PHE A 197 8.89 9.26 -16.92
C PHE A 197 8.19 8.71 -18.17
N ARG A 198 7.92 7.41 -18.23
CA ARG A 198 7.19 6.80 -19.35
C ARG A 198 5.75 7.30 -19.44
N ALA A 199 5.09 7.50 -18.30
CA ALA A 199 3.78 8.11 -18.23
C ALA A 199 3.82 9.60 -18.64
N GLU A 200 4.80 10.37 -18.17
CA GLU A 200 4.97 11.80 -18.54
C GLU A 200 5.26 12.02 -20.03
N ARG A 201 6.05 11.14 -20.64
CA ARG A 201 6.53 11.29 -22.03
C ARG A 201 5.72 10.52 -23.06
N GLU A 202 4.60 9.93 -22.66
CA GLU A 202 3.71 9.19 -23.54
C GLU A 202 4.40 8.10 -24.36
N LEU A 203 5.38 7.40 -23.78
CA LEU A 203 6.02 6.24 -24.40
C LEU A 203 5.08 5.01 -24.26
N ARG A 204 3.88 5.12 -24.83
CA ARG A 204 2.66 4.31 -24.61
C ARG A 204 2.60 3.02 -25.43
N ASN A 205 3.74 2.35 -25.66
CA ASN A 205 3.74 1.00 -26.25
C ASN A 205 3.38 -0.09 -25.22
N SER A 206 2.89 0.27 -24.03
CA SER A 206 2.54 -0.66 -22.96
C SER A 206 1.45 -0.05 -22.08
N GLY A 207 0.37 -0.81 -21.84
CA GLY A 207 -0.79 -0.35 -21.08
C GLY A 207 -1.99 -0.02 -21.97
N PRO A 208 -3.02 0.66 -21.42
CA PRO A 208 -4.18 1.09 -22.19
C PRO A 208 -3.80 2.00 -23.37
N GLN A 209 -4.55 1.90 -24.46
CA GLN A 209 -4.44 2.81 -25.59
C GLN A 209 -4.93 4.21 -25.16
N PRO A 210 -4.16 5.29 -25.41
CA PRO A 210 -4.62 6.67 -25.19
C PRO A 210 -5.87 7.00 -25.99
#